data_AF-A0A7S2FFE3-F1
#
_entry.id   AF-A0A7S2FFE3-F1
#
_cell.length_a   1.000
_cell.length_b   1.000
_cell.length_c   1.000
_cell.angle_alpha   90.00
_cell.angle_beta   90.00
_cell.angle_gamma   90.00
#
_symmetry.space_group_name_H-M   'P 1'
#
loop_
_entity.id
_entity.type
_entity.pdbx_description
1 polymer ?
#
loop_
_entity_poly.entity_id
_entity_poly.type
_entity_poly.pdbx_seq_one_letter_code
_entity_poly.pdbx_strand_id
1 'polypeptide(L)'
;KSSFIPYRDSKLTRLLQDSLGGNTKTVMCACIGPVDYNYDETLSTLRYAYRAKSIKNKPKINEDPKDAMIREFQDEITRLRMQLAQRATNPQGGGAAPKPAKVKQPKQPAAPQGPQEQQVIVEKEVVEVEKVIEVEKTVEKIVSTGVT
;
A
#
# COMPACT_ATOMS: atom_id res chain seq x y z
N LYS A 1 -1.61 -29.49 20.61
CA LYS A 1 -0.82 -28.64 21.53
C LYS A 1 -1.18 -27.20 21.25
N SER A 2 -1.62 -26.45 22.25
CA SER A 2 -2.09 -25.08 22.09
C SER A 2 -0.95 -24.19 21.58
N SER A 3 -1.21 -23.50 20.47
CA SER A 3 -0.31 -22.54 19.83
C SER A 3 -0.34 -21.20 20.60
N PHE A 4 -0.18 -21.25 21.92
CA PHE A 4 -0.17 -20.04 22.74
C PHE A 4 1.26 -19.49 22.77
N ILE A 5 1.43 -18.28 22.23
CA ILE A 5 2.71 -17.57 22.24
C ILE A 5 2.63 -16.48 23.31
N PRO A 6 3.49 -16.50 24.34
CA PRO A 6 3.35 -15.67 25.52
C PRO A 6 3.92 -14.25 25.32
N TYR A 7 3.33 -13.45 24.42
CA TYR A 7 3.75 -12.06 24.21
C TYR A 7 3.54 -11.16 25.44
N ARG A 8 2.71 -11.58 26.39
CA ARG A 8 2.35 -10.81 27.59
C ARG A 8 3.29 -10.98 28.77
N ASP A 9 4.26 -11.89 28.69
CA ASP A 9 5.21 -12.14 29.79
C ASP A 9 6.17 -10.96 29.98
N SER A 10 6.38 -10.13 28.96
CA SER A 10 7.15 -8.89 29.07
C SER A 10 6.53 -7.73 28.29
N LYS A 11 6.83 -6.50 28.71
CA LYS A 11 6.42 -5.30 27.96
C LYS A 11 7.10 -5.23 26.58
N LEU A 12 8.34 -5.68 26.48
CA LEU A 12 9.11 -5.69 25.23
C LEU A 12 8.44 -6.60 24.19
N THR A 13 8.14 -7.85 24.54
CA THR A 13 7.48 -8.81 23.64
C THR A 13 6.07 -8.40 23.26
N ARG A 14 5.40 -7.59 24.10
CA ARG A 14 4.10 -7.01 23.80
C ARG A 14 4.18 -5.88 22.77
N LEU A 15 5.19 -5.04 22.85
CA LEU A 15 5.45 -4.00 21.85
C LEU A 15 5.92 -4.60 20.52
N LEU A 16 6.72 -5.67 20.58
CA LEU A 16 7.24 -6.37 19.40
C LEU A 16 6.32 -7.47 18.87
N GLN A 17 5.08 -7.57 19.36
CA GLN A 17 4.14 -8.61 18.94
C GLN A 17 3.93 -8.60 17.42
N ASP A 18 3.80 -7.42 16.82
CA ASP A 18 3.62 -7.29 15.37
C ASP A 18 4.88 -7.66 14.57
N SER A 19 6.06 -7.48 15.18
CA SER A 19 7.33 -7.87 14.58
C SER A 19 7.62 -9.37 14.66
N LEU A 20 7.03 -10.07 15.63
CA LEU A 20 7.27 -11.50 15.87
C LEU A 20 6.13 -12.37 15.33
N GLY A 21 5.71 -12.16 14.07
CA GLY A 21 4.66 -12.96 13.42
C GLY A 21 3.36 -12.20 13.11
N GLY A 22 3.37 -10.86 13.20
CA GLY A 22 2.25 -10.01 12.84
C GLY A 22 2.44 -9.29 11.50
N ASN A 23 1.96 -8.05 11.46
CA ASN A 23 1.94 -7.19 10.28
C ASN A 23 3.17 -6.26 10.25
N THR A 24 4.35 -6.81 10.00
CA THR A 24 5.60 -6.03 9.86
C THR A 24 6.63 -6.81 9.03
N LYS A 25 7.47 -6.10 8.26
CA LYS A 25 8.70 -6.66 7.68
C LYS A 25 9.83 -6.54 8.70
N THR A 26 10.24 -7.65 9.30
CA THR A 26 11.17 -7.65 10.43
C THR A 26 12.52 -8.21 10.03
N VAL A 27 13.59 -7.53 10.44
CA VAL A 27 14.98 -7.98 10.30
C VAL A 27 15.61 -8.01 11.68
N MET A 28 16.30 -9.10 11.99
CA MET A 28 17.07 -9.25 13.23
C MET A 28 18.57 -9.20 12.91
N CYS A 29 19.31 -8.33 13.57
CA CYS A 29 20.77 -8.31 13.53
C CYS A 29 21.31 -8.99 14.78
N ALA A 30 22.17 -10.01 14.61
CA ALA A 30 22.83 -10.70 15.70
C ALA A 30 24.26 -10.17 15.85
N CYS A 31 24.53 -9.50 16.97
CA CYS A 31 25.86 -8.98 17.28
C CYS A 31 26.65 -10.05 18.06
N ILE A 32 27.80 -10.45 17.54
CA ILE A 32 28.66 -11.47 18.15
C ILE A 32 30.10 -10.97 18.26
N GLY A 33 30.83 -11.49 19.26
CA GLY A 33 32.25 -11.22 19.45
C GLY A 33 33.10 -12.40 18.96
N PRO A 34 34.24 -12.18 18.29
CA PRO A 34 35.07 -13.26 17.75
C PRO A 34 35.98 -13.92 18.81
N VAL A 35 35.85 -13.55 20.09
CA VAL A 35 36.81 -13.95 21.13
C VAL A 35 36.39 -15.25 21.81
N ASP A 36 37.37 -16.08 22.16
CA ASP A 36 37.15 -17.44 22.68
C ASP A 36 36.31 -17.48 23.97
N TYR A 37 36.48 -16.50 24.86
CA TYR A 37 35.69 -16.44 26.11
C TYR A 37 34.20 -16.12 25.85
N ASN A 38 33.83 -15.61 24.67
CA ASN A 38 32.44 -15.38 24.25
C ASN A 38 31.83 -16.59 23.51
N TYR A 39 32.52 -17.72 23.40
CA TYR A 39 32.07 -18.83 22.55
C TYR A 39 30.64 -19.31 22.90
N ASP A 40 30.34 -19.50 24.19
CA ASP A 40 29.04 -20.01 24.63
C ASP A 40 27.90 -19.02 24.37
N GLU A 41 28.13 -17.74 24.66
CA GLU A 41 27.17 -16.65 24.39
C GLU A 41 26.94 -16.44 22.89
N THR A 42 28.00 -16.54 22.10
CA THR A 42 27.94 -16.46 20.63
C THR A 42 27.10 -17.60 20.07
N LEU A 43 27.31 -18.82 20.55
CA LEU A 43 26.53 -19.98 20.14
C LEU A 43 25.05 -19.83 20.53
N SER A 44 24.77 -19.35 21.73
CA SER A 44 23.41 -19.09 22.21
C SER A 44 22.69 -18.03 21.37
N THR A 45 23.39 -16.95 21.02
CA THR A 45 22.89 -15.86 20.15
C THR A 45 22.59 -16.37 18.75
N LEU A 46 23.48 -17.14 18.14
CA LEU A 46 23.29 -17.71 16.80
C LEU A 46 22.13 -18.71 16.76
N ARG A 47 22.00 -19.57 17.79
CA ARG A 47 20.86 -20.48 17.93
C ARG A 47 19.55 -19.73 18.07
N TYR A 48 19.53 -18.61 18.78
CA TYR A 48 18.35 -17.76 18.86
C TYR A 48 18.02 -17.11 17.51
N ALA A 49 19.01 -16.53 16.83
CA ALA A 49 18.85 -15.93 15.51
C ALA A 49 18.34 -16.94 14.46
N TYR A 50 18.85 -18.18 14.51
CA TYR A 50 18.38 -19.26 13.64
C TYR A 50 16.90 -19.59 13.86
N ARG A 51 16.44 -19.64 15.12
CA ARG A 51 15.01 -19.80 15.43
C ARG A 51 14.19 -18.60 14.97
N ALA A 52 14.67 -17.39 15.23
CA ALA A 52 13.99 -16.16 14.82
C ALA A 52 13.81 -16.06 13.29
N LYS A 53 14.79 -16.55 12.52
CA LYS A 53 14.70 -16.64 11.04
C LYS A 53 13.51 -17.47 10.56
N SER A 54 13.06 -18.46 11.34
CA SER A 54 11.94 -19.33 10.96
C SER A 54 10.55 -18.69 11.16
N ILE A 55 10.48 -17.53 11.82
CA ILE A 55 9.24 -16.81 12.07
C ILE A 55 8.73 -16.24 10.74
N LYS A 56 7.46 -16.49 10.44
CA LYS A 56 6.79 -16.03 9.21
C LYS A 56 5.87 -14.87 9.52
N ASN A 57 6.19 -13.68 9.02
CA ASN A 57 5.33 -12.51 9.13
C ASN A 57 4.43 -12.38 7.89
N LYS A 58 3.28 -11.72 8.06
CA LYS A 58 2.33 -11.43 6.96
C LYS A 58 2.14 -9.91 6.83
N PRO A 59 3.12 -9.21 6.24
CA PRO A 59 3.01 -7.77 6.06
C PRO A 59 1.88 -7.44 5.09
N LYS A 60 1.06 -6.46 5.47
CA LYS A 60 -0.04 -5.87 4.71
C LYS A 60 0.18 -4.37 4.67
N ILE A 61 -0.22 -3.74 3.57
CA ILE A 61 -0.14 -2.29 3.43
C ILE A 61 -1.19 -1.70 4.38
N ASN A 62 -0.75 -0.81 5.28
CA ASN A 62 -1.63 -0.10 6.20
C ASN A 62 -2.16 1.13 5.48
N GLU A 63 -3.36 1.02 4.90
CA GLU A 63 -4.09 2.16 4.34
C GLU A 63 -4.97 2.78 5.43
N ASP A 64 -5.16 4.10 5.41
CA ASP A 64 -6.15 4.73 6.28
C ASP A 64 -7.54 4.21 5.89
N PRO A 65 -8.42 3.85 6.86
CA PRO A 65 -9.78 3.41 6.55
C PRO A 65 -10.56 4.39 5.65
N LYS A 66 -10.25 5.69 5.71
CA LYS A 66 -10.87 6.68 4.82
C LYS A 66 -10.36 6.54 3.39
N ASP A 67 -9.06 6.40 3.20
CA ASP A 67 -8.45 6.29 1.88
C ASP A 67 -8.85 4.97 1.19
N ALA A 68 -8.90 3.87 1.95
CA ALA A 68 -9.39 2.59 1.47
C ALA A 68 -10.85 2.68 0.98
N MET A 69 -11.72 3.34 1.74
CA MET A 69 -13.12 3.54 1.39
C MET A 69 -13.29 4.48 0.18
N ILE A 70 -12.49 5.54 0.11
CA ILE A 70 -12.48 6.46 -1.03
C ILE A 70 -12.06 5.73 -2.30
N ARG A 71 -11.02 4.88 -2.26
CA ARG A 71 -10.60 4.06 -3.41
C ARG A 71 -11.72 3.13 -3.86
N GLU A 72 -12.34 2.40 -2.94
CA GLU A 72 -13.43 1.48 -3.27
C GLU A 72 -14.62 2.21 -3.91
N PHE A 73 -14.99 3.37 -3.39
CA PHE A 73 -16.05 4.19 -3.98
C PHE A 73 -15.67 4.74 -5.36
N GLN A 74 -14.42 5.16 -5.57
CA GLN A 74 -13.95 5.63 -6.87
C GLN A 74 -13.93 4.49 -7.91
N ASP A 75 -13.51 3.29 -7.52
CA ASP A 75 -13.52 2.10 -8.37
C ASP A 75 -14.95 1.73 -8.79
N GLU A 76 -15.89 1.76 -7.84
CA GLU A 76 -17.30 1.45 -8.14
C GLU A 76 -17.95 2.54 -9.01
N ILE A 77 -17.64 3.82 -8.78
CA ILE A 77 -18.07 4.92 -9.68
C ILE A 77 -17.54 4.69 -11.09
N THR A 78 -16.28 4.32 -11.23
CA THR A 78 -15.62 4.08 -12.53
C THR A 78 -16.27 2.89 -13.24
N ARG A 79 -16.48 1.79 -12.53
CA ARG A 79 -17.15 0.59 -13.04
C ARG A 79 -18.57 0.90 -13.56
N LEU A 80 -19.36 1.61 -12.77
CA LEU A 80 -20.74 1.98 -13.15
C LEU A 80 -20.76 2.93 -14.34
N ARG A 81 -19.84 3.90 -14.42
CA ARG A 81 -19.71 4.78 -15.59
C ARG A 81 -19.32 4.01 -16.84
N MET A 82 -18.45 3.01 -16.72
CA MET A 82 -18.06 2.15 -17.85
C MET A 82 -19.25 1.33 -18.36
N GLN A 83 -20.08 0.78 -17.47
CA GLN A 83 -21.29 0.05 -17.85
C GLN A 83 -22.32 0.94 -18.57
N LEU A 84 -22.48 2.19 -18.11
CA LEU A 84 -23.36 3.15 -18.79
C LEU A 84 -22.83 3.53 -20.16
N ALA A 85 -21.51 3.72 -20.31
CA ALA A 85 -20.89 4.00 -21.59
C ALA A 85 -21.06 2.83 -22.59
N GLN A 86 -20.86 1.59 -22.15
CA GLN A 86 -21.08 0.39 -22.97
C GLN A 86 -22.54 0.21 -23.37
N ARG A 87 -23.48 0.63 -22.52
CA ARG A 87 -24.92 0.56 -22.81
C ARG A 87 -25.36 1.69 -23.75
N ALA A 88 -24.68 2.82 -23.75
CA ALA A 88 -24.90 3.92 -24.68
C ALA A 88 -24.37 3.63 -26.11
N THR A 89 -23.40 2.73 -26.27
CA THR A 89 -22.82 2.36 -27.57
C THR A 89 -23.53 1.20 -28.28
N ASN A 90 -24.58 0.61 -27.70
CA ASN A 90 -25.42 -0.41 -28.34
C ASN A 90 -26.77 0.22 -28.77
N PRO A 91 -26.98 0.60 -30.05
CA PRO A 91 -28.13 1.41 -30.46
C PRO A 91 -29.48 0.67 -30.55
N GLN A 92 -29.54 -0.61 -30.17
CA GLN A 92 -30.70 -1.46 -30.43
C GLN A 92 -31.46 -1.76 -29.14
N GLY A 93 -32.14 -0.74 -28.63
CA GLY A 93 -33.01 -0.84 -27.45
C GLY A 93 -33.65 0.50 -27.14
N GLY A 94 -34.75 0.81 -27.84
CA GLY A 94 -35.51 2.04 -27.65
C GLY A 94 -35.99 2.18 -26.21
N GLY A 95 -35.59 3.27 -25.56
CA GLY A 95 -36.07 3.70 -24.26
C GLY A 95 -35.50 5.07 -23.97
N ALA A 96 -36.36 6.08 -23.89
CA ALA A 96 -36.01 7.49 -23.75
C ALA A 96 -34.88 7.71 -22.73
N ALA A 97 -33.82 8.40 -23.18
CA ALA A 97 -32.76 8.86 -22.30
C ALA A 97 -33.38 9.68 -21.15
N PRO A 98 -33.22 9.27 -19.87
CA PRO A 98 -33.46 10.22 -18.81
C PRO A 98 -32.36 11.27 -18.93
N LYS A 99 -32.75 12.54 -19.07
CA LYS A 99 -31.84 13.70 -18.95
C LYS A 99 -30.89 13.47 -17.77
N PRO A 100 -29.62 13.93 -17.82
CA PRO A 100 -28.72 13.80 -16.68
C PRO A 100 -29.35 14.52 -15.49
N ALA A 101 -30.00 13.77 -14.61
CA ALA A 101 -30.37 14.25 -13.31
C ALA A 101 -29.04 14.58 -12.66
N LYS A 102 -28.82 15.85 -12.33
CA LYS A 102 -27.75 16.28 -11.43
C LYS A 102 -27.79 15.34 -10.24
N VAL A 103 -26.90 14.35 -10.20
CA VAL A 103 -26.64 13.59 -8.99
C VAL A 103 -26.12 14.64 -8.04
N LYS A 104 -26.98 15.11 -7.14
CA LYS A 104 -26.53 15.82 -5.94
C LYS A 104 -25.53 14.87 -5.31
N GLN A 105 -24.25 15.19 -5.39
CA GLN A 105 -23.27 14.65 -4.47
C GLN A 105 -23.91 14.72 -3.08
N PRO A 106 -23.92 13.61 -2.31
CA PRO A 106 -24.29 13.69 -0.92
C PRO A 106 -23.47 14.82 -0.32
N LYS A 107 -24.18 15.83 0.20
CA LYS A 107 -23.60 17.00 0.85
C LYS A 107 -22.67 16.43 1.93
N GLN A 108 -21.36 16.62 1.76
CA GLN A 108 -20.37 16.31 2.80
C GLN A 108 -20.92 16.88 4.12
N PRO A 109 -21.01 16.10 5.21
CA PRO A 109 -21.15 16.72 6.51
C PRO A 109 -19.90 17.60 6.70
N ALA A 110 -20.14 18.89 6.90
CA ALA A 110 -19.12 19.93 6.95
C ALA A 110 -17.97 19.53 7.89
N ALA A 111 -16.82 19.17 7.31
CA ALA A 111 -15.55 19.22 8.00
C ALA A 111 -15.03 20.68 7.92
N PRO A 112 -14.38 21.18 8.97
CA PRO A 112 -14.03 22.59 9.09
C PRO A 112 -13.08 23.01 7.97
N GLN A 113 -13.27 24.24 7.50
CA GLN A 113 -12.46 24.86 6.45
C GLN A 113 -10.99 24.97 6.89
N GLY A 114 -10.09 24.39 6.09
CA GLY A 114 -8.65 24.64 6.05
C GLY A 114 -8.20 24.66 4.57
N PRO A 115 -7.23 25.50 4.18
CA PRO A 115 -7.18 26.09 2.84
C PRO A 115 -6.55 25.17 1.79
N GLN A 116 -7.25 25.01 0.66
CA GLN A 116 -6.79 24.92 -0.76
C GLN A 116 -5.54 24.09 -1.18
N GLU A 117 -4.77 23.47 -0.30
CA GLU A 117 -3.51 22.82 -0.66
C GLU A 117 -3.72 21.47 -1.36
N GLN A 118 -4.82 20.76 -1.09
CA GLN A 118 -4.95 19.35 -1.47
C GLN A 118 -5.42 19.12 -2.93
N GLN A 119 -6.02 20.11 -3.59
CA GLN A 119 -6.33 20.03 -5.02
C GLN A 119 -5.08 20.17 -5.90
N VAL A 120 -4.08 20.93 -5.44
CA VAL A 120 -2.83 21.15 -6.18
C VAL A 120 -1.95 19.89 -6.17
N ILE A 121 -2.08 19.02 -5.16
CA ILE A 121 -1.23 17.83 -5.02
C ILE A 121 -1.63 16.75 -6.04
N VAL A 122 -2.94 16.55 -6.26
CA VAL A 122 -3.44 15.53 -7.18
C VAL A 122 -3.16 15.91 -8.64
N GLU A 123 -3.30 17.19 -9.00
CA GLU A 123 -2.89 17.65 -10.33
C GLU A 123 -1.37 17.60 -10.53
N LYS A 124 -0.57 17.87 -9.48
CA LYS A 124 0.89 17.75 -9.56
C LYS A 124 1.36 16.31 -9.74
N GLU A 125 0.77 15.35 -9.02
CA GLU A 125 1.21 13.96 -9.04
C GLU A 125 0.90 13.28 -10.39
N VAL A 126 -0.26 13.58 -11.00
CA VAL A 126 -0.61 13.07 -12.35
C VAL A 126 0.31 13.63 -13.43
N VAL A 127 0.65 14.93 -13.34
CA VAL A 127 1.58 15.58 -14.28
C VAL A 127 3.02 15.08 -14.11
N GLU A 128 3.42 14.71 -12.90
CA GLU A 128 4.74 14.14 -12.62
C GLU A 128 4.87 12.72 -13.17
N VAL A 129 3.82 11.90 -13.04
CA VAL A 129 3.77 10.54 -13.61
C VAL A 129 3.81 10.59 -15.15
N GLU A 130 3.07 11.49 -15.80
CA GLU A 130 3.11 11.65 -17.26
C GLU A 130 4.50 12.05 -17.77
N LYS A 131 5.20 12.94 -17.05
CA LYS A 131 6.57 13.34 -17.38
C LYS A 131 7.57 12.20 -17.24
N VAL A 132 7.46 11.37 -16.20
CA VAL A 132 8.33 10.20 -16.02
C VAL A 132 8.17 9.21 -17.17
N ILE A 133 6.94 8.97 -17.61
CA ILE A 133 6.65 8.08 -18.76
C ILE A 133 7.23 8.64 -20.06
N GLU A 134 7.21 9.96 -20.25
CA GLU A 134 7.80 10.60 -21.44
C GLU A 134 9.34 10.57 -21.44
N VAL A 135 9.96 10.70 -20.26
CA VAL A 135 11.41 10.56 -20.08
C VAL A 135 11.85 9.11 -20.34
N GLU A 136 11.15 8.11 -19.82
CA GLU A 136 11.47 6.69 -20.08
C GLU A 136 11.39 6.35 -21.58
N LYS A 137 10.35 6.83 -22.29
CA LYS A 137 10.23 6.67 -23.74
C LYS A 137 11.36 7.35 -24.51
N THR A 138 11.85 8.49 -24.02
CA THR A 138 12.97 9.21 -24.65
C THR A 138 14.29 8.48 -24.42
N VAL A 139 14.51 7.93 -23.22
CA VAL A 139 15.69 7.10 -22.91
C VAL A 139 15.70 5.82 -23.76
N GLU A 140 14.57 5.11 -23.88
CA GLU A 140 14.47 3.94 -24.77
C GLU A 140 14.75 4.30 -26.23
N LYS A 141 14.28 5.46 -26.68
CA LYS A 141 14.53 5.95 -28.04
C LYS A 141 16.02 6.23 -28.26
N ILE A 142 16.70 6.91 -27.31
CA ILE A 142 18.14 7.20 -27.36
C ILE A 142 18.96 5.91 -27.38
N VAL A 143 18.62 4.94 -26.53
CA VAL A 143 19.27 3.62 -26.48
C VAL A 143 19.07 2.85 -27.79
N SER A 144 17.91 2.98 -28.44
CA SER A 144 17.67 2.33 -29.74
C SER A 144 18.36 3.03 -30.93
N THR A 145 18.64 4.34 -30.84
CA THR A 145 19.26 5.12 -31.93
C THR A 145 20.78 5.03 -32.00
N GLY A 146 21.44 4.24 -31.16
CA GLY A 146 22.84 3.85 -31.35
C GLY A 146 23.79 5.03 -31.60
N VAL A 147 24.06 5.82 -30.57
CA VAL A 147 25.31 6.60 -30.54
C VAL A 147 26.42 5.61 -30.19
N THR A 148 27.21 5.26 -31.21
CA THR A 148 28.55 4.65 -31.11
C THR A 148 29.46 5.39 -30.14
#